data_AF-A0A158BI76-F1
#
_entry.id   AF-A0A158BI76-F1
#
_cell.length_a   1.000
_cell.length_b   1.000
_cell.length_c   1.000
_cell.angle_alpha   90.00
_cell.angle_beta   90.00
_cell.angle_gamma   90.00
#
_symmetry.space_group_name_H-M   'P 1'
#
loop_
_entity.id
_entity.type
_entity.pdbx_description
1 polymer ?
#
loop_
_entity_poly.entity_id
_entity_poly.type
_entity_poly.pdbx_seq_one_letter_code
_entity_poly.pdbx_strand_id
1 'polypeptide(L)'
;MWMRIASKLGMSVRRAKLEVSSAEYADWVALFEREPWGEHIEDLRVGTLMSLLYNMNRGKNSPALRAAEFTPWSGWSRESLQAPEHVGECERGADEIAACAFGIDLDAIKRSGSGRVVVRKGEVVEP
;
A
#
# COMPACT_ATOMS: atom_id res chain seq x y z
N MET A 1 17.05 11.69 12.69
CA MET A 1 15.84 11.54 13.51
C MET A 1 15.56 12.71 14.48
N TRP A 2 16.58 13.38 15.04
CA TRP A 2 16.41 14.46 16.04
C TRP A 2 15.34 15.53 15.76
N MET A 3 15.20 16.00 14.52
CA MET A 3 14.19 17.00 14.16
C MET A 3 12.75 16.48 14.40
N ARG A 4 12.49 15.21 14.09
CA ARG A 4 11.18 14.58 14.27
C ARG A 4 10.85 14.36 15.74
N ILE A 5 11.82 13.87 16.53
CA ILE A 5 11.65 13.69 17.98
C ILE A 5 11.36 15.03 18.65
N ALA A 6 12.16 16.06 18.35
CA ALA A 6 11.97 17.39 18.91
C ALA A 6 10.60 17.99 18.56
N SER A 7 10.14 17.81 17.31
CA SER A 7 8.80 18.20 16.87
C SER A 7 7.68 17.49 17.66
N LYS A 8 7.79 16.18 17.88
CA LYS A 8 6.79 15.40 18.66
C LYS A 8 6.76 15.75 20.15
N LEU A 9 7.92 16.08 20.72
CA LEU A 9 8.04 16.51 22.12
C LEU A 9 7.73 18.01 22.32
N GLY A 10 7.44 18.75 21.25
CA GLY A 10 7.12 20.18 21.34
C GLY A 10 8.29 21.04 21.84
N MET A 11 9.53 20.66 21.51
CA MET A 11 10.74 21.34 21.99
C MET A 11 11.75 21.61 20.86
N SER A 12 12.73 22.48 21.14
CA SER A 12 13.82 22.72 20.20
C SER A 12 14.74 21.50 20.07
N VAL A 13 15.39 21.33 18.92
CA VAL A 13 16.39 20.27 18.69
C VAL A 13 17.55 20.36 19.69
N ARG A 14 17.96 21.57 20.07
CA ARG A 14 19.01 21.79 21.08
C ARG A 14 18.60 21.20 22.42
N ARG A 15 17.36 21.45 22.85
CA ARG A 15 16.82 20.94 24.11
C ARG A 15 16.66 19.42 24.07
N ALA A 16 16.12 18.89 22.97
CA ALA A 16 15.99 17.44 22.77
C ALA A 16 17.34 16.71 22.90
N LYS A 17 18.42 17.27 22.32
CA LYS A 17 19.76 16.69 22.44
C LYS A 17 20.36 16.74 23.85
N LEU A 18 19.85 17.60 24.73
CA LEU A 18 20.31 17.73 26.11
C LEU A 18 19.50 16.87 27.08
N GLU A 19 18.20 16.74 26.84
CA GLU A 19 17.27 16.05 27.75
C GLU A 19 17.08 14.57 27.40
N VAL A 20 17.11 14.22 26.10
CA VAL A 20 16.92 12.83 25.64
C VAL A 20 18.25 12.09 25.71
N SER A 21 18.26 11.00 26.48
CA SER A 21 19.45 10.14 26.58
C SER A 21 19.74 9.40 25.28
N SER A 22 20.96 8.89 25.10
CA SER A 22 21.31 8.07 23.93
C SER A 22 20.49 6.77 23.85
N ALA A 23 20.16 6.17 24.99
CA ALA A 23 19.32 4.98 25.06
C ALA A 23 17.88 5.29 24.60
N GLU A 24 17.29 6.35 25.11
CA GLU A 24 15.95 6.78 24.71
C GLU A 24 15.91 7.18 23.22
N TYR A 25 16.97 7.85 22.72
CA TYR A 25 17.09 8.14 21.29
C TYR A 25 17.12 6.86 20.45
N ALA A 26 17.82 5.81 20.90
CA ALA A 26 17.84 4.52 20.22
C ALA A 26 16.46 3.86 20.21
N ASP A 27 15.71 3.94 21.31
CA ASP A 27 14.33 3.45 21.39
C ASP A 27 13.41 4.19 20.41
N TRP A 28 13.53 5.51 20.30
CA TRP A 28 12.79 6.30 19.31
C TRP A 28 13.11 5.91 17.86
N VAL A 29 14.37 5.57 17.58
CA VAL A 29 14.77 5.07 16.25
C VAL A 29 14.19 3.68 16.01
N ALA A 30 14.32 2.76 16.96
CA ALA A 30 13.78 1.41 16.85
C ALA A 30 12.26 1.39 16.68
N LEU A 31 11.55 2.23 17.43
CA LEU A 31 10.10 2.38 17.30
C LEU A 31 9.72 2.89 15.90
N PHE A 32 10.47 3.85 15.35
CA PHE A 32 10.19 4.39 14.02
C PHE A 32 10.50 3.42 12.88
N GLU A 33 11.51 2.56 13.04
CA GLU A 33 11.79 1.49 12.08
C GLU A 33 10.65 0.46 12.04
N ARG A 34 10.07 0.15 13.21
CA ARG A 34 8.95 -0.81 13.31
C ARG A 34 7.64 -0.21 12.85
N GLU A 35 7.37 1.03 13.25
CA GLU A 35 6.12 1.73 12.98
C GLU A 35 6.42 3.11 12.40
N PRO A 36 6.72 3.23 11.10
CA PRO A 36 7.03 4.53 10.54
C PRO A 36 5.80 5.46 10.61
N TRP A 37 6.03 6.70 11.06
CA TRP A 37 4.99 7.74 11.12
C TRP A 37 5.40 9.01 10.39
N GLY A 38 4.39 9.84 10.10
CA GLY A 38 4.53 11.14 9.46
C GLY A 38 4.08 11.12 8.00
N GLU A 39 4.30 12.27 7.35
CA GLU A 39 3.71 12.61 6.05
C GLU A 39 4.00 11.58 4.97
N HIS A 40 5.16 10.93 4.97
CA HIS A 40 5.49 9.93 3.94
C HIS A 40 4.56 8.71 4.01
N ILE A 41 4.24 8.20 5.20
CA ILE A 41 3.29 7.07 5.30
C ILE A 41 1.86 7.52 5.00
N GLU A 42 1.52 8.74 5.39
CA GLU A 42 0.22 9.34 5.09
C GLU A 42 0.03 9.51 3.58
N ASP A 43 1.03 10.02 2.88
CA ASP A 43 1.06 10.15 1.43
C ASP A 43 0.95 8.79 0.73
N LEU A 44 1.61 7.74 1.22
CA LEU A 44 1.45 6.39 0.66
C LEU A 44 0.01 5.87 0.81
N ARG A 45 -0.62 6.12 1.97
CA ARG A 45 -2.03 5.75 2.20
C ARG A 45 -2.95 6.53 1.26
N VAL A 46 -2.75 7.85 1.15
CA VAL A 46 -3.50 8.72 0.25
C VAL A 46 -3.28 8.31 -1.20
N GLY A 47 -2.04 8.06 -1.62
CA GLY A 47 -1.68 7.62 -2.96
C GLY A 47 -2.34 6.30 -3.33
N THR A 48 -2.46 5.38 -2.38
CA THR A 48 -3.20 4.11 -2.57
C THR A 48 -4.68 4.38 -2.85
N LEU A 49 -5.31 5.24 -2.05
CA LEU A 49 -6.71 5.62 -2.25
C LEU A 49 -6.93 6.36 -3.59
N MET A 50 -6.01 7.25 -3.97
CA MET A 50 -6.07 7.99 -5.22
C MET A 50 -5.87 7.08 -6.44
N SER A 51 -4.95 6.11 -6.35
CA SER A 51 -4.78 5.07 -7.37
C SER A 51 -6.04 4.23 -7.54
N LEU A 52 -6.68 3.82 -6.44
CA LEU A 52 -7.96 3.11 -6.48
C LEU A 52 -9.04 3.95 -7.17
N LEU A 53 -9.21 5.20 -6.72
CA LEU A 53 -10.24 6.11 -7.24
C LEU A 53 -10.04 6.42 -8.73
N TYR A 54 -8.80 6.69 -9.13
CA TYR A 54 -8.45 6.94 -10.53
C TYR A 54 -8.71 5.70 -11.38
N ASN A 55 -8.21 4.53 -10.96
CA ASN A 55 -8.31 3.30 -11.75
C ASN A 55 -9.74 2.79 -11.89
N MET A 56 -10.62 3.09 -10.93
CA MET A 56 -12.04 2.77 -10.98
C MET A 56 -12.80 3.68 -11.96
N ASN A 57 -12.37 4.94 -12.12
CA ASN A 57 -13.05 5.94 -12.93
C ASN A 57 -12.35 6.23 -14.28
N ARG A 58 -11.21 5.58 -14.58
CA ARG A 58 -10.46 5.81 -15.81
C ARG A 58 -11.22 5.33 -17.05
N GLY A 59 -11.02 6.00 -18.18
CA GLY A 59 -11.55 5.57 -19.47
C GLY A 59 -10.91 4.26 -19.95
N LYS A 60 -11.58 3.53 -20.86
CA LYS A 60 -11.12 2.22 -21.38
C LYS A 60 -9.68 2.22 -21.92
N ASN A 61 -9.22 3.36 -22.46
CA ASN A 61 -7.91 3.51 -23.08
C ASN A 61 -6.92 4.32 -22.22
N SER A 62 -7.27 4.66 -20.99
CA SER A 62 -6.39 5.38 -20.07
C SER A 62 -5.49 4.38 -19.32
N PRO A 63 -4.19 4.64 -19.18
CA PRO A 63 -3.30 3.74 -18.45
C PRO A 63 -3.71 3.66 -16.98
N ALA A 64 -3.49 2.51 -16.34
CA ALA A 64 -3.66 2.42 -14.89
C ALA A 64 -2.52 3.18 -14.19
N LEU A 65 -2.84 3.90 -13.11
CA LEU A 65 -1.85 4.59 -12.30
C LEU A 65 -1.61 3.85 -10.98
N ARG A 66 -0.35 3.76 -10.56
CA ARG A 66 0.05 3.13 -9.29
C ARG A 66 0.02 4.14 -8.16
N ALA A 67 -0.08 3.67 -6.92
CA ALA A 67 -0.06 4.52 -5.73
C ALA A 67 1.16 5.48 -5.70
N ALA A 68 2.30 4.98 -6.17
CA ALA A 68 3.56 5.71 -6.19
C ALA A 68 3.54 6.98 -7.08
N GLU A 69 2.75 6.97 -8.16
CA GLU A 69 2.59 8.11 -9.06
C GLU A 69 1.82 9.27 -8.42
N PHE A 70 1.16 9.01 -7.29
CA PHE A 70 0.51 10.03 -6.45
C PHE A 70 1.37 10.44 -5.24
N THR A 71 2.61 9.94 -5.12
CA THR A 71 3.53 10.25 -4.03
C THR A 71 4.84 10.85 -4.55
N PRO A 72 4.97 12.19 -4.62
CA PRO A 72 6.06 12.87 -5.34
C PRO A 72 7.46 12.57 -4.81
N TRP A 73 7.61 12.37 -3.51
CA TRP A 73 8.90 12.12 -2.85
C TRP A 73 9.37 10.67 -2.96
N SER A 74 8.53 9.74 -3.41
CA SER A 74 8.89 8.32 -3.52
C SER A 74 10.04 8.10 -4.52
N GLY A 75 10.24 9.01 -5.47
CA GLY A 75 11.21 8.85 -6.56
C GLY A 75 10.89 7.68 -7.49
N TRP A 76 9.73 7.03 -7.27
CA TRP A 76 9.27 5.88 -8.01
C TRP A 76 8.57 6.37 -9.28
N SER A 77 9.36 6.75 -10.29
CA SER A 77 8.84 6.96 -11.63
C SER A 77 8.27 5.66 -12.19
N ARG A 78 7.30 5.75 -13.10
CA ARG A 78 6.73 4.60 -13.81
C ARG A 78 7.81 3.70 -14.44
N GLU A 79 8.92 4.30 -14.87
CA GLU A 79 10.13 3.64 -15.39
C GLU A 79 10.91 2.92 -14.29
N SER A 80 11.15 3.55 -13.14
CA SER A 80 11.87 2.92 -12.02
C SER A 80 11.10 1.77 -11.36
N LEU A 81 9.77 1.74 -11.54
CA LEU A 81 8.90 0.65 -11.09
C LEU A 81 8.58 -0.38 -12.17
N GLN A 82 9.20 -0.28 -13.35
CA GLN A 82 9.38 -1.47 -14.18
C GLN A 82 10.37 -2.36 -13.43
N ALA A 83 9.86 -3.10 -12.44
CA ALA A 83 10.53 -4.25 -11.88
C ALA A 83 11.00 -5.11 -13.07
N PRO A 84 12.16 -5.78 -12.98
CA PRO A 84 12.64 -6.65 -14.04
C PRO A 84 11.47 -7.52 -14.51
N GLU A 85 11.21 -7.45 -15.81
CA GLU A 85 10.37 -8.43 -16.49
C GLU A 85 10.89 -9.80 -16.03
N HIS A 86 10.04 -10.59 -15.37
CA HIS A 86 10.34 -11.85 -14.67
C HIS A 86 10.89 -11.74 -13.23
N VAL A 87 10.01 -11.38 -12.29
CA VAL A 87 9.97 -12.14 -11.03
C VAL A 87 9.01 -13.30 -11.29
N GLY A 88 9.52 -14.53 -11.24
CA GLY A 88 8.86 -15.75 -11.69
C GLY A 88 7.36 -15.77 -11.42
N GLU A 89 6.61 -16.09 -12.49
CA GLU A 89 5.16 -16.23 -12.49
C GLU A 89 4.71 -17.05 -11.28
N CYS A 90 4.02 -16.40 -10.33
CA CYS A 90 2.94 -17.12 -9.68
C CYS A 90 1.87 -17.15 -10.78
N GLU A 91 1.82 -18.24 -11.55
CA GLU A 91 0.92 -18.50 -12.68
C GLU A 91 -0.57 -18.55 -12.25
N ARG A 92 -1.01 -17.61 -11.41
CA ARG A 92 -2.40 -17.50 -10.98
C ARG A 92 -2.98 -16.26 -11.61
N GLY A 93 -3.89 -16.48 -12.55
CA GLY A 93 -4.62 -15.40 -13.21
C GLY A 93 -5.36 -14.54 -12.18
N ALA A 94 -5.66 -13.29 -12.53
CA ALA A 94 -6.40 -12.38 -11.65
C ALA A 94 -7.73 -12.99 -11.16
N ASP A 95 -8.35 -13.83 -11.99
CA ASP A 95 -9.57 -14.56 -11.67
C ASP A 95 -9.35 -15.61 -10.56
N GLU A 96 -8.20 -16.28 -10.52
CA GLU A 96 -7.83 -17.23 -9.47
C GLU A 96 -7.48 -16.52 -8.16
N ILE A 97 -6.78 -15.38 -8.22
CA ILE A 97 -6.50 -14.56 -7.03
C ILE A 97 -7.81 -14.08 -6.41
N ALA A 98 -8.74 -13.60 -7.23
CA ALA A 98 -10.06 -13.16 -6.77
C ALA A 98 -10.86 -14.30 -6.13
N ALA A 99 -10.83 -15.49 -6.73
CA ALA A 99 -11.50 -16.67 -6.19
C ALA A 99 -10.87 -17.12 -4.86
N CYS A 100 -9.55 -17.22 -4.77
CA CYS A 100 -8.86 -17.71 -3.58
C CYS A 100 -8.87 -16.70 -2.43
N ALA A 101 -8.60 -15.42 -2.70
CA ALA A 101 -8.44 -14.41 -1.65
C ALA A 101 -9.78 -13.82 -1.20
N PHE A 102 -10.75 -13.69 -2.11
CA PHE A 102 -12.00 -12.98 -1.86
C PHE A 102 -13.24 -13.84 -2.06
N GLY A 103 -13.11 -15.07 -2.55
CA GLY A 103 -14.26 -15.93 -2.88
C GLY A 103 -15.09 -15.41 -4.05
N ILE A 104 -14.49 -14.59 -4.92
CA ILE A 104 -15.17 -13.90 -6.02
C ILE A 104 -14.83 -14.57 -7.35
N ASP A 105 -15.84 -15.09 -8.05
CA ASP A 105 -15.73 -15.58 -9.43
C ASP A 105 -15.92 -14.42 -10.42
N LEU A 106 -14.82 -13.94 -11.01
CA LEU A 106 -14.83 -12.83 -11.96
C LEU A 106 -15.46 -13.21 -13.31
N ASP A 107 -15.41 -14.48 -13.73
CA ASP A 107 -15.95 -14.93 -15.01
C ASP A 107 -17.46 -15.13 -14.96
N ALA A 108 -18.00 -15.49 -13.80
CA ALA A 108 -19.43 -15.41 -13.53
C ALA A 108 -19.94 -13.96 -13.62
N ILE A 109 -19.18 -12.99 -13.10
CA ILE A 109 -19.54 -11.57 -13.10
C ILE A 109 -19.53 -11.00 -14.53
N LYS A 110 -18.51 -11.31 -15.33
CA LYS A 110 -18.39 -10.85 -16.73
C LYS A 110 -19.55 -11.38 -17.59
N ARG A 111 -20.02 -12.61 -17.34
CA ARG A 111 -21.11 -13.26 -18.10
C ARG A 111 -22.51 -12.82 -17.68
N SER A 112 -22.74 -12.51 -16.41
CA SER A 112 -24.09 -12.21 -15.89
C SER A 112 -24.54 -10.77 -16.13
N GLY A 113 -23.61 -9.84 -16.38
CA GLY A 113 -23.91 -8.42 -16.60
C GLY A 113 -24.59 -7.72 -15.42
N SER A 114 -24.74 -8.38 -14.28
CA SER A 114 -25.51 -7.92 -13.12
C SER A 114 -24.63 -8.00 -11.87
N GLY A 115 -24.37 -6.85 -11.24
CA GLY A 115 -23.47 -6.67 -10.09
C GLY A 115 -23.97 -7.28 -8.77
N ARG A 116 -24.75 -8.36 -8.81
CA ARG A 116 -25.16 -9.12 -7.62
C ARG A 116 -24.49 -10.49 -7.62
N VAL A 117 -23.46 -10.63 -6.79
CA VAL A 117 -22.72 -11.87 -6.58
C VAL A 117 -23.40 -12.65 -5.45
N VAL A 118 -23.90 -13.85 -5.76
CA VAL A 118 -24.35 -14.81 -4.74
C VAL A 118 -23.11 -15.55 -4.24
N VAL A 119 -22.67 -15.22 -3.03
CA VAL A 119 -21.56 -15.91 -2.36
C VAL A 119 -22.02 -17.33 -2.03
N ARG A 120 -21.58 -18.33 -2.80
CA ARG A 120 -21.79 -19.73 -2.45
C ARG A 120 -20.90 -20.06 -1.25
N LYS A 121 -21.53 -20.30 -0.11
CA LYS A 121 -20.88 -20.79 1.11
C LYS A 121 -20.23 -22.14 0.80
N GLY A 122 -18.94 -22.26 1.10
CA GLY A 122 -18.05 -23.30 0.60
C GLY A 122 -18.55 -24.73 0.77
N GLU A 123 -18.37 -25.54 -0.27
CA GLU A 123 -18.35 -26.99 -0.15
C GLU A 123 -16.98 -27.40 0.40
N VAL A 124 -17.05 -28.18 1.48
CA VAL A 124 -15.93 -28.79 2.18
C VAL A 124 -15.26 -29.79 1.25
N VAL A 125 -13.96 -29.61 1.01
CA VAL A 125 -13.11 -30.65 0.45
C VAL A 125 -12.34 -31.26 1.61
N GLU A 126 -12.71 -32.48 2.01
CA GLU A 126 -11.90 -33.38 2.83
C GLU A 126 -11.38 -34.52 1.95
N PRO A 127 -10.31 -35.23 2.37
CA PRO A 127 -9.01 -34.76 2.84
C PRO A 127 -7.91 -34.91 1.77
#